data_AF-B3XN87-F1
#
_entry.id   AF-B3XN87-F1
#
_cell.length_a   1.000
_cell.length_b   1.000
_cell.length_c   1.000
_cell.angle_alpha   90.00
_cell.angle_beta   90.00
_cell.angle_gamma   90.00
#
_symmetry.space_group_name_H-M   'P 1'
#
loop_
_entity.id
_entity.type
_entity.pdbx_description
1 polymer ?
#
loop_
_entity_poly.entity_id
_entity_poly.type
_entity_poly.pdbx_seq_one_letter_code
_entity_poly.pdbx_strand_id
1 'polypeptide(L)'
;MRNIILNPTKRQVHKINKRIEKVYRPRQKQALIVFTTNIGHHPIYKISLDTFPALGTGISMTMVSEIPVDDISKEQYILLLYALYSHWKNLPLVFRGFTPKQVRWFQKKFGTRVFNEHSTVDWWRKIR
;
A
#
# COMPACT_ATOMS: atom_id res chain seq x y z
N MET A 1 4.64 -17.34 -32.02
CA MET A 1 5.15 -17.42 -30.63
C MET A 1 4.53 -16.28 -29.84
N ARG A 2 3.70 -16.59 -28.81
CA ARG A 2 3.00 -15.56 -28.02
C ARG A 2 4.01 -14.84 -27.12
N ASN A 3 4.32 -13.59 -27.43
CA ASN A 3 5.03 -12.70 -26.51
C ASN A 3 4.20 -12.56 -25.23
N ILE A 4 4.57 -13.30 -24.19
CA ILE A 4 4.12 -13.02 -22.83
C ILE A 4 4.83 -11.73 -22.43
N ILE A 5 4.25 -10.59 -22.83
CA ILE A 5 4.52 -9.32 -22.16
C ILE A 5 3.97 -9.52 -20.76
N LEU A 6 4.82 -10.01 -19.85
CA LEU A 6 4.57 -9.98 -18.43
C LEU A 6 4.31 -8.52 -18.11
N ASN A 7 3.04 -8.15 -17.98
CA ASN A 7 2.62 -6.82 -17.55
C ASN A 7 3.52 -6.45 -16.35
N PRO A 8 4.35 -5.40 -16.45
CA PRO A 8 5.37 -5.07 -15.43
C PRO A 8 4.77 -5.05 -14.02
N THR A 9 3.51 -4.62 -13.94
CA THR A 9 2.63 -4.68 -12.77
C THR A 9 2.54 -6.07 -12.14
N LYS A 10 2.37 -7.16 -12.91
CA LYS A 10 2.25 -8.54 -12.38
C LYS A 10 3.52 -9.00 -11.68
N ARG A 11 4.69 -8.76 -12.29
CA ARG A 11 5.98 -9.13 -11.69
C ARG A 11 6.23 -8.35 -10.41
N GLN A 12 5.88 -7.07 -10.42
CA GLN A 12 6.02 -6.18 -9.27
C GLN A 12 5.07 -6.58 -8.14
N VAL A 13 3.79 -6.84 -8.44
CA VAL A 13 2.80 -7.37 -7.48
C VAL A 13 3.29 -8.67 -6.86
N HIS A 14 3.80 -9.62 -7.66
CA HIS A 14 4.35 -10.87 -7.12
C HIS A 14 5.52 -10.64 -6.17
N LYS A 15 6.47 -9.76 -6.53
CA LYS A 15 7.61 -9.41 -5.68
C LYS A 15 7.17 -8.78 -4.36
N ILE A 16 6.19 -7.88 -4.40
CA ILE A 16 5.65 -7.20 -3.22
C ILE A 16 4.92 -8.20 -2.33
N ASN A 17 4.03 -9.04 -2.88
CA ASN A 17 3.32 -10.06 -2.12
C ASN A 17 4.28 -11.03 -1.42
N LYS A 18 5.29 -11.55 -2.14
CA LYS A 18 6.32 -12.42 -1.54
C LYS A 18 7.07 -11.73 -0.39
N ARG A 19 7.24 -10.40 -0.45
CA ARG A 19 7.88 -9.64 0.63
C ARG A 19 6.93 -9.44 1.80
N ILE A 20 5.65 -9.14 1.56
CA ILE A 20 4.62 -9.05 2.60
C ILE A 20 4.46 -10.40 3.32
N GLU A 21 4.35 -11.52 2.60
CA GLU A 21 4.24 -12.87 3.17
C GLU A 21 5.35 -13.21 4.17
N LYS A 22 6.57 -12.73 3.93
CA LYS A 22 7.73 -12.97 4.83
C LYS A 22 7.62 -12.23 6.16
N VAL A 23 6.89 -11.13 6.22
CA VAL A 23 6.85 -10.23 7.39
C VAL A 23 5.46 -10.05 7.99
N TYR A 24 4.42 -10.51 7.29
CA TYR A 24 3.04 -10.46 7.74
C TYR A 24 2.83 -11.40 8.93
N ARG A 25 2.18 -10.88 9.96
CA ARG A 25 1.90 -11.54 11.23
C ARG A 25 0.42 -11.39 11.53
N PRO A 26 -0.41 -12.42 11.30
CA PRO A 26 -1.86 -12.31 11.36
C PRO A 26 -2.42 -11.97 12.75
N ARG A 27 -1.65 -12.19 13.82
CA ARG A 27 -2.02 -11.83 15.20
C ARG A 27 -1.65 -10.39 15.58
N GLN A 28 -0.95 -9.67 14.71
CA GLN A 28 -0.53 -8.29 14.94
C GLN A 28 -1.39 -7.35 14.11
N LYS A 29 -1.62 -6.13 14.63
CA LYS A 29 -2.31 -5.08 13.88
C LYS A 29 -1.33 -4.53 12.86
N GLN A 30 -1.61 -4.74 11.58
CA GLN A 30 -0.77 -4.31 10.48
C GLN A 30 -1.59 -3.62 9.40
N ALA A 31 -0.96 -2.72 8.64
CA ALA A 31 -1.56 -2.10 7.47
C ALA A 31 -0.54 -1.86 6.37
N LEU A 32 -1.01 -1.86 5.13
CA LEU A 32 -0.24 -1.44 3.98
C LEU A 32 -0.32 0.08 3.88
N ILE A 33 0.81 0.76 4.06
CA ILE A 33 0.90 2.21 3.91
C ILE A 33 1.47 2.52 2.54
N VAL A 34 0.80 3.42 1.82
CA VAL A 34 1.16 3.88 0.49
C VAL A 34 1.45 5.36 0.56
N PHE A 35 2.62 5.76 0.09
CA PHE A 35 3.08 7.14 0.14
C PHE A 35 4.08 7.44 -0.97
N THR A 36 4.35 8.72 -1.17
CA THR A 36 5.36 9.18 -2.13
C THR A 36 6.42 9.96 -1.36
N THR A 37 7.69 9.72 -1.68
CA THR A 37 8.81 10.53 -1.17
C THR A 37 9.58 11.11 -2.33
N ASN A 38 10.17 12.29 -2.12
CA ASN A 38 11.12 12.88 -3.05
C ASN A 38 12.54 12.61 -2.54
N ILE A 39 13.36 11.90 -3.32
CA ILE A 39 14.81 11.84 -3.08
C ILE A 39 15.44 12.79 -4.11
N GLY A 40 15.74 14.02 -3.69
CA GLY A 40 16.11 15.09 -4.62
C GLY A 40 14.98 15.43 -5.59
N HIS A 41 15.24 15.35 -6.90
CA HIS A 41 14.26 15.60 -7.96
C HIS A 41 13.49 14.37 -8.45
N HIS A 42 13.74 13.18 -7.88
CA HIS A 42 13.11 11.94 -8.32
C HIS A 42 12.03 11.49 -7.32
N PRO A 43 10.73 11.60 -7.68
CA PRO A 43 9.67 11.07 -6.85
C PRO A 43 9.65 9.54 -6.92
N ILE A 44 9.39 8.91 -5.77
CA ILE A 44 9.34 7.45 -5.62
C ILE A 44 8.04 7.07 -4.92
N TYR A 45 7.28 6.17 -5.53
CA TYR A 45 6.16 5.49 -4.89
C TYR A 45 6.66 4.42 -3.92
N LYS A 46 6.20 4.50 -2.68
CA LYS A 46 6.61 3.65 -1.58
C LYS A 46 5.43 2.90 -1.00
N ILE A 47 5.65 1.63 -0.70
CA ILE A 47 4.70 0.76 -0.01
C ILE A 47 5.42 0.12 1.17
N SER A 48 4.87 0.27 2.37
CA SER A 48 5.33 -0.38 3.58
C SER A 48 4.23 -1.24 4.20
N LEU A 49 4.64 -2.26 4.96
CA LEU A 49 3.79 -2.95 5.91
C LEU A 49 4.14 -2.42 7.30
N ASP A 50 3.25 -1.61 7.87
CA ASP A 50 3.45 -1.00 9.18
C ASP A 50 2.76 -1.84 10.23
N THR A 51 3.47 -2.10 11.33
CA THR A 51 2.95 -2.82 12.49
C THR A 51 2.67 -1.84 13.62
N PHE A 52 1.44 -1.89 14.13
CA PHE A 52 0.93 -1.02 15.19
C PHE A 52 0.86 -1.84 16.48
N PRO A 53 1.77 -1.63 17.44
CA PRO A 53 1.74 -2.37 18.69
C PRO A 53 0.53 -1.95 19.55
N ALA A 54 0.15 -2.83 20.48
CA ALA A 54 -1.02 -2.61 21.32
C ALA A 54 -0.82 -1.51 22.38
N LEU A 55 0.41 -1.27 22.83
CA LEU A 55 0.76 -0.31 23.88
C LEU A 55 2.20 0.22 23.71
N GLY A 56 2.37 1.55 23.78
CA GLY A 56 3.61 2.26 24.18
C GLY A 56 4.88 2.11 23.33
N THR A 57 4.88 1.27 22.31
CA THR A 57 6.03 1.05 21.42
C THR A 57 5.77 1.74 20.07
N GLY A 58 6.81 2.31 19.45
CA GLY A 58 6.67 3.04 18.20
C GLY A 58 6.13 2.18 17.05
N ILE A 59 5.62 2.84 16.00
CA ILE A 59 5.21 2.14 14.77
C ILE A 59 6.43 1.49 14.13
N SER A 60 6.37 0.19 13.88
CA SER A 60 7.44 -0.53 13.16
C SER A 60 7.10 -0.57 11.67
N MET A 61 7.78 0.27 10.89
CA MET A 61 7.63 0.33 9.43
C MET A 61 8.54 -0.69 8.76
N THR A 62 7.98 -1.53 7.87
CA THR A 62 8.77 -2.41 7.00
C THR A 62 8.53 -2.06 5.54
N MET A 63 9.54 -1.51 4.87
CA MET A 63 9.46 -1.24 3.43
C MET A 63 9.33 -2.53 2.62
N VAL A 64 8.28 -2.62 1.82
CA VAL A 64 8.00 -3.77 0.94
C VAL A 64 8.16 -3.44 -0.55
N SER A 65 8.05 -2.15 -0.91
CA SER A 65 8.29 -1.70 -2.28
C SER A 65 8.78 -0.26 -2.34
N GLU A 66 9.66 0.00 -3.30
CA GLU A 66 10.06 1.34 -3.75
C GLU A 66 10.08 1.30 -5.28
N ILE A 67 9.33 2.21 -5.91
CA ILE A 67 9.12 2.25 -7.35
C ILE A 67 9.35 3.69 -7.81
N PRO A 68 10.41 3.99 -8.56
CA PRO A 68 10.56 5.29 -9.22
C PRO A 68 9.32 5.60 -10.05
N VAL A 69 8.84 6.84 -10.01
CA VAL A 69 7.65 7.23 -10.79
C VAL A 69 7.88 7.07 -12.29
N ASP A 70 9.12 7.24 -12.76
CA ASP A 70 9.47 7.09 -14.17
C ASP A 70 9.38 5.63 -14.66
N ASP A 71 9.38 4.66 -13.74
CA ASP A 71 9.30 3.23 -14.06
C ASP A 71 7.85 2.72 -14.20
N ILE A 72 6.84 3.53 -13.84
CA ILE A 72 5.44 3.09 -13.81
C ILE A 72 4.46 4.23 -14.13
N SER A 73 3.51 3.98 -15.05
CA SER A 73 2.44 4.94 -15.30
C SER A 73 1.49 5.06 -14.10
N LYS A 74 0.76 6.17 -13.99
CA LYS A 74 -0.25 6.35 -12.92
C LYS A 74 -1.33 5.27 -12.96
N GLU A 75 -1.77 4.87 -14.15
CA GLU A 75 -2.77 3.82 -14.36
C GLU A 75 -2.22 2.46 -13.93
N GLN A 76 -0.98 2.13 -14.32
CA GLN A 76 -0.31 0.90 -13.91
C GLN A 76 -0.12 0.86 -12.39
N TYR A 77 0.22 1.99 -11.77
CA TYR A 77 0.34 2.10 -10.33
C TYR A 77 -1.00 1.89 -9.62
N ILE A 78 -2.09 2.46 -10.11
CA ILE A 78 -3.44 2.23 -9.57
C ILE A 78 -3.82 0.75 -9.69
N LEU A 79 -3.54 0.11 -10.83
CA LEU A 79 -3.78 -1.32 -11.03
C LEU A 79 -2.93 -2.18 -10.09
N LEU A 80 -1.67 -1.81 -9.85
CA LEU A 80 -0.78 -2.43 -8.87
C LEU A 80 -1.41 -2.39 -7.48
N LEU A 81 -1.85 -1.21 -7.02
CA LEU A 81 -2.47 -1.03 -5.72
C LEU A 81 -3.77 -1.83 -5.58
N TYR A 82 -4.60 -1.85 -6.63
CA TYR A 82 -5.82 -2.65 -6.63
C TYR A 82 -5.55 -4.14 -6.53
N ALA A 83 -4.53 -4.65 -7.24
CA ALA A 83 -4.13 -6.05 -7.20
C ALA A 83 -3.61 -6.45 -5.80
N LEU A 84 -2.79 -5.60 -5.17
CA LEU A 84 -2.33 -5.81 -3.79
C LEU A 84 -3.49 -5.80 -2.80
N TYR A 85 -4.39 -4.82 -2.91
CA TYR A 85 -5.58 -4.73 -2.06
C TYR A 85 -6.47 -5.98 -2.20
N SER A 86 -6.71 -6.44 -3.44
CA SER A 86 -7.54 -7.60 -3.71
C SER A 86 -6.95 -8.89 -3.12
N HIS A 87 -5.62 -9.04 -3.19
CA HIS A 87 -4.91 -10.17 -2.59
C HIS A 87 -4.93 -10.10 -1.05
N TRP A 88 -4.77 -8.91 -0.48
CA TRP A 88 -4.75 -8.66 0.96
C TRP A 88 -6.01 -7.94 1.45
N LYS A 89 -7.21 -8.43 1.09
CA LYS A 89 -8.50 -7.77 1.42
C LYS A 89 -8.71 -7.47 2.90
N ASN A 90 -8.04 -8.23 3.77
CA ASN A 90 -8.10 -8.10 5.23
C ASN A 90 -6.95 -7.26 5.81
N LEU A 91 -6.07 -6.70 4.98
CA LEU A 91 -5.12 -5.67 5.40
C LEU A 91 -5.68 -4.30 5.04
N PRO A 92 -5.76 -3.36 6.00
CA PRO A 92 -6.04 -1.96 5.71
C PRO A 92 -5.03 -1.40 4.73
N LEU A 93 -5.51 -0.60 3.76
CA LEU A 93 -4.68 0.17 2.84
C LEU A 93 -4.78 1.65 3.19
N VAL A 94 -3.68 2.26 3.61
CA VAL A 94 -3.66 3.64 4.10
C VAL A 94 -2.83 4.50 3.15
N PHE A 95 -3.42 5.59 2.67
CA PHE A 95 -2.76 6.56 1.81
C PHE A 95 -2.24 7.74 2.64
N ARG A 96 -0.92 7.86 2.74
CA ARG A 96 -0.20 8.94 3.42
C ARG A 96 0.23 10.00 2.42
N GLY A 97 0.01 11.27 2.75
CA GLY A 97 0.25 12.42 1.85
C GLY A 97 -0.81 12.61 0.75
N PHE A 98 -1.92 11.87 0.79
CA PHE A 98 -3.05 12.05 -0.14
C PHE A 98 -4.13 12.93 0.51
N THR A 99 -4.82 13.73 -0.30
CA THR A 99 -5.98 14.50 0.17
C THR A 99 -7.18 13.59 0.46
N PRO A 100 -8.09 13.97 1.38
CA PRO A 100 -9.31 13.19 1.63
C PRO A 100 -10.18 12.98 0.38
N LYS A 101 -10.17 13.92 -0.57
CA LYS A 101 -10.88 13.77 -1.86
C LYS A 101 -10.28 12.64 -2.71
N GLN A 102 -8.95 12.58 -2.80
CA GLN A 102 -8.26 11.51 -3.53
C GLN A 102 -8.52 10.15 -2.87
N VAL A 103 -8.44 10.06 -1.53
CA VAL A 103 -8.69 8.79 -0.83
C VAL A 103 -10.13 8.31 -0.98
N ARG A 104 -11.12 9.22 -0.98
CA ARG A 104 -12.53 8.85 -1.26
C ARG A 104 -12.71 8.20 -2.62
N TRP A 105 -11.95 8.61 -3.63
CA TRP A 105 -11.97 7.94 -4.93
C TRP A 105 -11.49 6.49 -4.81
N PHE A 106 -10.38 6.25 -4.10
CA PHE A 106 -9.87 4.90 -3.84
C PHE A 106 -10.84 4.07 -3.00
N GLN A 107 -11.48 4.63 -1.97
CA GLN A 107 -12.50 3.94 -1.18
C GLN A 107 -13.67 3.44 -2.04
N LYS A 108 -14.16 4.29 -2.96
CA LYS A 108 -15.24 3.90 -3.90
C LYS A 108 -14.83 2.77 -4.85
N LYS A 109 -13.54 2.64 -5.16
CA LYS A 109 -13.03 1.67 -6.14
C LYS A 109 -12.54 0.37 -5.50
N PHE A 110 -11.85 0.46 -4.37
CA PHE A 110 -11.17 -0.66 -3.74
C PHE A 110 -12.03 -1.21 -2.61
N GLY A 111 -12.73 -0.35 -1.84
CA GLY A 111 -13.67 -0.76 -0.81
C GLY A 111 -13.46 -0.04 0.52
N THR A 112 -14.08 -0.58 1.57
CA THR A 112 -14.24 0.09 2.86
C THR A 112 -12.99 0.07 3.75
N ARG A 113 -11.97 -0.74 3.42
CA ARG A 113 -10.71 -0.86 4.17
C ARG A 113 -9.59 0.04 3.62
N VAL A 114 -9.97 1.12 2.94
CA VAL A 114 -9.06 2.16 2.46
C VAL A 114 -9.17 3.41 3.34
N PHE A 115 -8.05 3.94 3.80
CA PHE A 115 -8.00 5.05 4.76
C PHE A 115 -7.04 6.16 4.33
N ASN A 116 -7.25 7.36 4.88
CA ASN A 116 -6.32 8.48 4.79
C ASN A 116 -5.63 8.62 6.15
N GLU A 117 -4.35 8.99 6.13
CA GLU A 117 -3.57 9.25 7.34
C GLU A 117 -4.18 10.35 8.25
N HIS A 118 -4.69 11.43 7.66
CA HIS A 118 -5.17 12.61 8.39
C HIS A 118 -6.61 12.50 8.88
N SER A 119 -7.48 11.75 8.19
CA SER A 119 -8.91 11.75 8.53
C SER A 119 -9.27 10.85 9.71
N THR A 120 -8.31 10.06 10.22
CA THR A 120 -8.61 9.02 11.20
C THR A 120 -7.35 8.63 11.95
N VAL A 121 -6.98 9.39 12.98
CA VAL A 121 -5.89 9.03 13.92
C VAL A 121 -6.12 7.65 14.58
N ASP A 122 -7.33 7.08 14.45
CA ASP A 122 -7.72 5.77 14.97
C ASP A 122 -8.40 4.86 13.91
N TRP A 123 -7.98 4.89 12.63
CA TRP A 123 -8.61 4.00 11.62
C TRP A 123 -8.53 2.53 12.02
N TRP A 124 -7.50 2.12 12.79
CA TRP A 124 -7.40 0.78 13.36
C TRP A 124 -8.50 0.44 14.38
N ARG A 125 -9.08 1.43 15.09
CA ARG A 125 -10.19 1.19 16.05
C ARG A 125 -11.51 0.91 15.34
N LYS A 126 -11.62 1.28 14.05
CA LYS A 126 -12.82 1.08 13.23
C LYS A 126 -12.80 -0.23 12.44
N ILE A 127 -11.72 -1.00 12.54
CA ILE A 127 -11.62 -2.35 11.96
C ILE A 127 -12.30 -3.30 12.95
N ARG A 128 -13.58 -3.59 12.73
CA ARG A 128 -14.25 -4.77 13.32
C ARG A 128 -13.81 -6.04 12.59
#